data_AF-J2ST72-F1
#
_entry.id   AF-J2ST72-F1
#
_cell.length_a   1.000
_cell.length_b   1.000
_cell.length_c   1.000
_cell.angle_alpha   90.00
_cell.angle_beta   90.00
_cell.angle_gamma   90.00
#
_symmetry.space_group_name_H-M   'P 1'
#
loop_
_entity.id
_entity.type
_entity.pdbx_description
1 polymer ?
#
loop_
_entity_poly.entity_id
_entity_poly.type
_entity_poly.pdbx_seq_one_letter_code
_entity_poly.pdbx_strand_id
1 'polypeptide(L)'
;MTPEQIDKTLKIINRAEEILQTAQYGLDDLKSSNGQRRLAGLRNLVVFGRSVTFVIQNLSSVVDDFNGWYAPIQKELASSPVMNYFKELRNEVLKQGRLETGISGSASFSGDELMKQGKRPFGAKGFIIGDMYGGSGWIVELPDGSEITYYVDLPKTIGDFKLVFSNIPEKFKSAIGETSVEKLAEDYLKSLAEIIDSCRSNFLDRPVQKIGSIRLPPYLRVIK
;
A
#
# COMPACT_ATOMS: atom_id res chain seq x y z
N MET A 1 -11.18 18.44 28.19
CA MET A 1 -10.33 17.28 28.55
C MET A 1 -9.39 17.65 29.69
N THR A 2 -9.22 16.75 30.66
CA THR A 2 -8.22 16.86 31.72
C THR A 2 -6.80 16.64 31.18
N PRO A 3 -5.74 17.05 31.91
CA PRO A 3 -4.35 16.77 31.51
C PRO A 3 -4.08 15.28 31.28
N GLU A 4 -4.67 14.40 32.09
CA GLU A 4 -4.55 12.95 31.94
C GLU A 4 -5.25 12.44 30.67
N GLN A 5 -6.44 12.96 30.35
CA GLN A 5 -7.13 12.64 29.10
C GLN A 5 -6.30 13.09 27.88
N ILE A 6 -5.70 14.28 27.92
CA ILE A 6 -4.85 14.80 26.83
C ILE A 6 -3.65 13.87 26.60
N ASP A 7 -2.97 13.43 27.66
CA ASP A 7 -1.83 12.50 27.55
C ASP A 7 -2.26 11.14 26.95
N LYS A 8 -3.38 10.58 27.42
CA LYS A 8 -3.94 9.33 26.88
C LYS A 8 -4.32 9.47 25.40
N THR A 9 -5.00 10.55 25.02
CA THR A 9 -5.38 10.86 23.64
C THR A 9 -4.14 10.97 22.76
N LEU A 10 -3.13 11.70 23.20
CA LEU A 10 -1.86 11.85 22.47
C LEU A 10 -1.18 10.49 22.25
N LYS A 11 -1.12 9.64 23.28
CA LYS A 11 -0.54 8.30 23.15
C LYS A 11 -1.30 7.42 22.15
N ILE A 12 -2.63 7.47 22.14
CA ILE A 12 -3.44 6.70 21.19
C ILE A 12 -3.22 7.20 19.76
N ILE A 13 -3.22 8.51 19.55
CA ILE A 13 -3.00 9.10 18.22
C ILE A 13 -1.59 8.79 17.71
N ASN A 14 -0.55 8.96 18.54
CA ASN A 14 0.82 8.64 18.14
C ASN A 14 0.96 7.16 17.75
N ARG A 15 0.32 6.23 18.47
CA ARG A 15 0.29 4.80 18.09
C ARG A 15 -0.42 4.58 16.75
N ALA A 16 -1.51 5.31 16.47
CA ALA A 16 -2.17 5.22 15.17
C ALA A 16 -1.25 5.73 14.05
N GLU A 17 -0.47 6.79 14.29
CA GLU A 17 0.53 7.32 13.36
C GLU A 17 1.68 6.32 13.11
N GLU A 18 2.18 5.65 14.15
CA GLU A 18 3.20 4.60 14.04
C GLU A 18 2.70 3.40 13.20
N ILE A 19 1.44 3.00 13.40
CA ILE A 19 0.82 1.92 12.61
C ILE A 19 0.61 2.37 11.16
N LEU A 20 0.20 3.62 10.92
CA LEU A 20 0.11 4.17 9.57
C LEU A 20 1.48 4.19 8.90
N GLN A 21 2.53 4.59 9.61
CA GLN A 21 3.90 4.57 9.11
C GLN A 21 4.36 3.14 8.76
N THR A 22 3.97 2.15 9.55
CA THR A 22 4.23 0.73 9.24
C THR A 22 3.52 0.29 7.96
N ALA A 23 2.26 0.71 7.76
CA ALA A 23 1.54 0.44 6.53
C ALA A 23 2.18 1.16 5.32
N GLN A 24 2.73 2.36 5.52
CA GLN A 24 3.46 3.11 4.51
C GLN A 24 4.77 2.41 4.09
N TYR A 25 5.51 1.80 5.01
CA TYR A 25 6.65 0.95 4.63
C TYR A 25 6.22 -0.23 3.74
N GLY A 26 5.01 -0.77 3.96
CA GLY A 26 4.42 -1.76 3.06
C GLY A 26 4.15 -1.21 1.66
N LEU A 27 3.75 0.05 1.51
CA LEU A 27 3.60 0.70 0.20
C LEU A 27 4.97 0.91 -0.47
N ASP A 28 5.99 1.29 0.29
CA ASP A 28 7.34 1.49 -0.23
C ASP A 28 7.92 0.15 -0.74
N ASP A 29 7.73 -0.94 0.01
CA ASP A 29 8.10 -2.29 -0.42
C ASP A 29 7.28 -2.76 -1.64
N LEU A 30 5.99 -2.43 -1.72
CA LEU A 30 5.12 -2.67 -2.89
C LEU A 30 5.65 -1.99 -4.16
N LYS A 31 6.28 -0.82 -4.01
CA LYS A 31 6.90 -0.07 -5.11
C LYS A 31 8.35 -0.48 -5.39
N SER A 32 8.91 -1.41 -4.62
CA SER A 32 10.27 -1.87 -4.84
C SER A 32 10.40 -2.66 -6.14
N SER A 33 11.59 -2.67 -6.73
CA SER A 33 11.90 -3.48 -7.92
C SER A 33 12.02 -4.98 -7.62
N ASN A 34 12.03 -5.38 -6.35
CA ASN A 34 12.11 -6.79 -5.95
C ASN A 34 10.70 -7.38 -5.83
N GLY A 35 10.33 -8.27 -6.76
CA GLY A 35 8.99 -8.86 -6.82
C GLY A 35 8.50 -9.53 -5.52
N GLN A 36 9.38 -10.24 -4.81
CA GLN A 36 9.02 -10.87 -3.52
C GLN A 36 8.73 -9.81 -2.45
N ARG A 37 9.53 -8.74 -2.40
CA ARG A 37 9.27 -7.60 -1.52
C ARG A 37 7.97 -6.93 -1.85
N ARG A 38 7.57 -6.84 -3.14
CA ARG A 38 6.30 -6.21 -3.51
C ARG A 38 5.10 -6.87 -2.86
N LEU A 39 5.00 -8.21 -2.94
CA LEU A 39 3.89 -8.93 -2.34
C LEU A 39 3.95 -8.92 -0.80
N ALA A 40 5.14 -9.00 -0.21
CA ALA A 40 5.29 -8.86 1.23
C ALA A 40 4.82 -7.47 1.70
N GLY A 41 5.22 -6.42 0.97
CA GLY A 41 4.79 -5.04 1.19
C GLY A 41 3.27 -4.89 1.13
N LEU A 42 2.63 -5.46 0.11
CA LEU A 42 1.17 -5.46 -0.03
C LEU A 42 0.47 -6.16 1.14
N ARG A 43 0.95 -7.34 1.56
CA ARG A 43 0.39 -8.04 2.73
C ARG A 43 0.51 -7.18 3.99
N ASN A 44 1.68 -6.61 4.22
CA ASN A 44 1.93 -5.75 5.38
C ASN A 44 1.00 -4.53 5.37
N LEU A 45 0.89 -3.84 4.23
CA LEU A 45 0.01 -2.69 4.06
C LEU A 45 -1.45 -3.02 4.36
N VAL A 46 -1.96 -4.12 3.81
CA VAL A 46 -3.35 -4.56 4.00
C VAL A 46 -3.63 -4.88 5.47
N VAL A 47 -2.69 -5.56 6.15
CA VAL A 47 -2.84 -5.93 7.56
C VAL A 47 -2.74 -4.72 8.48
N PHE A 48 -1.71 -3.89 8.34
CA PHE A 48 -1.45 -2.75 9.23
C PHE A 48 -2.38 -1.56 8.95
N GLY A 49 -2.78 -1.34 7.69
CA GLY A 49 -3.67 -0.23 7.35
C GLY A 49 -5.01 -0.30 8.10
N ARG A 50 -5.62 -1.50 8.22
CA ARG A 50 -6.89 -1.63 8.97
C ARG A 50 -6.69 -1.36 10.46
N SER A 51 -5.52 -1.73 11.00
CA SER A 51 -5.17 -1.51 12.41
C SER A 51 -5.16 -0.04 12.79
N VAL A 52 -4.88 0.89 11.86
CA VAL A 52 -4.95 2.35 12.10
C VAL A 52 -6.30 2.74 12.71
N THR A 53 -7.40 2.40 12.02
CA THR A 53 -8.75 2.73 12.49
C THR A 53 -9.15 2.01 13.78
N PHE A 54 -8.63 0.81 14.05
CA PHE A 54 -8.85 0.13 15.32
C PHE A 54 -8.16 0.85 16.48
N VAL A 55 -6.94 1.34 16.26
CA VAL A 55 -6.24 2.13 17.30
C VAL A 55 -6.98 3.43 17.58
N ILE A 56 -7.46 4.14 16.55
CA ILE A 56 -8.25 5.37 16.70
C ILE A 56 -9.53 5.11 17.51
N GLN A 57 -10.20 3.98 17.32
CA GLN A 57 -11.43 3.65 18.05
C GLN A 57 -11.22 3.50 19.56
N ASN A 58 -10.00 3.30 20.04
CA ASN A 58 -9.70 3.32 21.48
C ASN A 58 -9.91 4.71 22.10
N LEU A 59 -10.01 5.78 21.31
CA LEU A 59 -10.37 7.11 21.80
C LEU A 59 -11.81 7.18 22.32
N SER A 60 -12.70 6.28 21.89
CA SER A 60 -14.11 6.26 22.30
C SER A 60 -14.33 6.21 23.81
N SER A 61 -13.38 5.65 24.57
CA SER A 61 -13.43 5.58 26.03
C SER A 61 -12.61 6.69 26.72
N VAL A 62 -12.03 7.64 25.97
CA VAL A 62 -11.08 8.63 26.47
C VAL A 62 -11.54 10.07 26.24
N VAL A 63 -12.04 10.36 25.02
CA VAL A 63 -12.47 11.70 24.62
C VAL A 63 -13.99 11.82 24.61
N ASP A 64 -14.45 13.02 24.91
CA ASP A 64 -15.86 13.37 24.78
C ASP A 64 -16.25 13.42 23.29
N ASP A 65 -17.51 13.10 22.99
CA ASP A 65 -18.11 13.15 21.65
C ASP A 65 -17.32 12.45 20.52
N PHE A 66 -16.60 11.37 20.84
CA PHE A 66 -15.93 10.54 19.82
C PHE A 66 -16.92 10.06 18.75
N ASN A 67 -18.12 9.65 19.17
CA ASN A 67 -19.13 9.11 18.27
C ASN A 67 -19.67 10.18 17.30
N GLY A 68 -19.87 11.42 17.75
CA GLY A 68 -20.29 12.54 16.90
C GLY A 68 -19.27 12.83 15.80
N TRP A 69 -17.99 12.84 16.15
CA TRP A 69 -16.88 13.01 15.19
C TRP A 69 -16.72 11.81 14.24
N TYR A 70 -16.81 10.57 14.76
CA TYR A 70 -16.46 9.38 13.98
C TYR A 70 -17.59 8.86 13.09
N ALA A 71 -18.86 9.06 13.48
CA ALA A 71 -20.02 8.59 12.70
C ALA A 71 -20.04 9.06 11.23
N PRO A 72 -19.79 10.34 10.87
CA PRO A 72 -19.72 10.74 9.46
C PRO A 72 -18.56 10.08 8.72
N ILE A 73 -17.39 9.93 9.36
CA ILE A 73 -16.23 9.23 8.80
C ILE A 73 -16.58 7.77 8.50
N GLN A 74 -17.28 7.09 9.41
CA GLN A 74 -17.71 5.71 9.19
C GLN A 74 -18.64 5.58 7.98
N LYS A 75 -19.54 6.55 7.76
CA LYS A 75 -20.42 6.57 6.58
C LYS A 75 -19.62 6.74 5.29
N GLU A 76 -18.67 7.67 5.27
CA GLU A 76 -17.78 7.88 4.13
C GLU A 76 -16.98 6.61 3.80
N LEU A 77 -16.35 6.00 4.81
CA LEU A 77 -15.63 4.74 4.66
C LEU A 77 -16.51 3.60 4.13
N ALA A 78 -17.74 3.50 4.64
CA ALA A 78 -18.71 2.50 4.21
C ALA A 78 -19.20 2.73 2.78
N SER A 79 -19.18 3.98 2.29
CA SER A 79 -19.55 4.32 0.92
C SER A 79 -18.41 4.10 -0.09
N SER A 80 -17.15 4.05 0.36
CA SER A 80 -16.00 3.91 -0.52
C SER A 80 -15.80 2.46 -0.98
N PRO A 81 -15.83 2.18 -2.30
CA PRO A 81 -15.53 0.85 -2.83
C PRO A 81 -14.12 0.38 -2.49
N VAL A 82 -13.14 1.31 -2.50
CA VAL A 82 -11.74 1.01 -2.17
C VAL A 82 -11.62 0.58 -0.70
N MET A 83 -12.17 1.35 0.24
CA MET A 83 -12.08 1.00 1.67
C MET A 83 -12.77 -0.33 1.98
N ASN A 84 -13.93 -0.59 1.37
CA ASN A 84 -14.65 -1.85 1.51
C ASN A 84 -13.87 -3.02 0.92
N TYR A 85 -13.24 -2.83 -0.23
CA TYR A 85 -12.40 -3.86 -0.83
C TYR A 85 -11.19 -4.20 0.04
N PHE A 86 -10.45 -3.20 0.53
CA PHE A 86 -9.31 -3.43 1.44
C PHE A 86 -9.72 -4.12 2.74
N LYS A 87 -10.93 -3.86 3.25
CA LYS A 87 -11.50 -4.59 4.39
C LYS A 87 -11.72 -6.07 4.07
N GLU A 88 -12.25 -6.41 2.90
CA GLU A 88 -12.45 -7.80 2.47
C GLU A 88 -11.12 -8.49 2.18
N LEU A 89 -10.22 -7.82 1.48
CA LEU A 89 -8.88 -8.30 1.18
C LEU A 89 -8.11 -8.64 2.46
N ARG A 90 -8.19 -7.79 3.50
CA ARG A 90 -7.58 -8.07 4.81
C ARG A 90 -8.13 -9.33 5.46
N ASN A 91 -9.42 -9.63 5.29
CA ASN A 91 -10.01 -10.85 5.82
C ASN A 91 -9.51 -12.08 5.07
N GLU A 92 -9.41 -12.02 3.74
CA GLU A 92 -8.84 -13.09 2.93
C GLU A 92 -7.36 -13.35 3.29
N VAL A 93 -6.55 -12.28 3.39
CA VAL A 93 -5.13 -12.40 3.78
C VAL A 93 -4.98 -13.04 5.15
N LEU A 94 -5.71 -12.59 6.16
CA LEU A 94 -5.53 -13.10 7.53
C LEU A 94 -6.16 -14.47 7.78
N LYS A 95 -7.28 -14.79 7.11
CA LYS A 95 -8.00 -16.05 7.35
C LYS A 95 -7.60 -17.15 6.40
N GLN A 96 -7.26 -16.81 5.17
CA GLN A 96 -6.98 -17.77 4.10
C GLN A 96 -5.51 -17.71 3.62
N GLY A 97 -4.74 -16.71 4.03
CA GLY A 97 -3.39 -16.47 3.49
C GLY A 97 -3.40 -16.03 2.03
N ARG A 98 -4.57 -15.71 1.47
CA ARG A 98 -4.75 -15.43 0.04
C ARG A 98 -4.54 -13.97 -0.27
N LEU A 99 -3.69 -13.72 -1.25
CA LEU A 99 -3.48 -12.42 -1.86
C LEU A 99 -3.26 -12.68 -3.34
N GLU A 100 -4.32 -12.52 -4.12
CA GLU A 100 -4.32 -12.82 -5.53
C GLU A 100 -4.13 -11.53 -6.31
N THR A 101 -3.02 -11.47 -7.04
CA THR A 101 -2.67 -10.39 -7.94
C THR A 101 -2.47 -10.93 -9.34
N GLY A 102 -2.73 -10.11 -10.34
CA GLY A 102 -2.43 -10.37 -11.73
C GLY A 102 -1.66 -9.22 -12.34
N ILE A 103 -1.27 -9.38 -13.59
CA ILE A 103 -0.67 -8.32 -14.37
C ILE A 103 -1.66 -7.89 -15.43
N SER A 104 -1.86 -6.58 -15.54
CA SER A 104 -2.55 -5.98 -16.65
C SER A 104 -1.57 -5.12 -17.42
N GLY A 105 -1.53 -5.26 -18.73
CA GLY A 105 -0.67 -4.45 -19.57
C GLY A 105 -0.80 -4.82 -21.04
N SER A 106 -0.33 -3.91 -21.89
CA SER A 106 -0.18 -4.14 -23.32
C SER A 106 1.28 -3.98 -23.68
N ALA A 107 1.81 -4.91 -24.47
CA ALA A 107 3.18 -4.88 -24.95
C ALA A 107 3.20 -4.77 -26.47
N SER A 108 4.09 -3.93 -26.98
CA SER A 108 4.40 -3.86 -28.41
C SER A 108 5.92 -3.74 -28.53
N PHE A 109 6.56 -4.81 -28.97
CA PHE A 109 8.01 -4.84 -29.16
C PHE A 109 8.39 -5.77 -30.31
N SER A 110 9.53 -5.48 -30.93
CA SER A 110 10.25 -6.43 -31.76
C SER A 110 11.23 -7.27 -30.92
N GLY A 111 11.54 -8.50 -31.37
CA GLY A 111 12.52 -9.35 -30.69
C GLY A 111 13.88 -8.66 -30.54
N ASP A 112 14.30 -7.86 -31.53
CA ASP A 112 15.56 -7.11 -31.50
C ASP A 112 15.58 -5.97 -30.48
N GLU A 113 14.44 -5.32 -30.22
CA GLU A 113 14.32 -4.31 -29.17
C GLU A 113 14.40 -4.92 -27.79
N LEU A 114 13.82 -6.11 -27.60
CA LEU A 114 13.87 -6.84 -26.33
C LEU A 114 15.30 -7.26 -25.99
N MET A 115 16.06 -7.73 -26.99
CA MET A 115 17.45 -8.14 -26.84
C MET A 115 18.41 -6.98 -26.52
N LYS A 116 17.98 -5.74 -26.73
CA LYS A 116 18.71 -4.52 -26.36
C LYS A 116 18.37 -4.02 -24.95
N GLN A 117 17.41 -4.65 -24.25
CA GLN A 117 16.99 -4.22 -22.91
C GLN A 117 17.91 -4.75 -21.81
N GLY A 118 18.69 -3.82 -21.27
CA GLY A 118 19.71 -4.12 -20.28
C GLY A 118 20.87 -4.94 -20.86
N LYS A 119 21.94 -5.08 -20.09
CA LYS A 119 23.05 -5.95 -20.47
C LYS A 119 22.65 -7.39 -20.18
N ARG A 120 22.44 -8.21 -21.22
CA ARG A 120 22.17 -9.66 -21.08
C ARG A 120 23.24 -10.26 -20.15
N PRO A 121 22.87 -10.78 -18.97
CA PRO A 121 23.83 -11.39 -18.05
C PRO A 121 24.47 -12.63 -18.69
N PHE A 122 25.69 -12.95 -18.26
CA PHE A 122 26.34 -14.20 -18.64
C PHE A 122 25.49 -15.40 -18.15
N GLY A 123 25.27 -16.40 -18.99
CA GLY A 123 24.42 -17.55 -18.66
C GLY A 123 22.90 -17.31 -18.76
N ALA A 124 22.47 -16.17 -19.32
CA ALA A 124 21.03 -15.92 -19.50
C ALA A 124 20.43 -16.82 -20.60
N LYS A 125 19.40 -17.60 -20.26
CA LYS A 125 18.67 -18.52 -21.16
C LYS A 125 17.53 -17.85 -21.91
N GLY A 126 16.88 -16.87 -21.30
CA GLY A 126 15.69 -16.24 -21.86
C GLY A 126 15.29 -14.98 -21.11
N PHE A 127 14.21 -14.34 -21.58
CA PHE A 127 13.66 -13.12 -21.01
C PHE A 127 12.20 -13.36 -20.65
N ILE A 128 11.77 -12.91 -19.47
CA ILE A 128 10.38 -12.92 -19.04
C ILE A 128 9.85 -11.51 -18.92
N ILE A 129 8.59 -11.34 -19.29
CA ILE A 129 7.86 -10.09 -19.15
C ILE A 129 6.65 -10.38 -18.29
N GLY A 130 6.53 -9.67 -17.17
CA GLY A 130 5.40 -9.83 -16.27
C GLY A 130 5.34 -11.21 -15.62
N ASP A 131 6.29 -11.51 -14.74
CA ASP A 131 6.22 -12.67 -13.86
C ASP A 131 5.08 -12.55 -12.82
N MET A 132 4.89 -13.56 -11.96
CA MET A 132 3.82 -13.52 -10.96
C MET A 132 3.87 -12.32 -9.98
N TYR A 133 4.97 -11.57 -9.95
CA TYR A 133 5.18 -10.39 -9.13
C TYR A 133 5.13 -9.07 -9.93
N GLY A 134 4.78 -9.12 -11.22
CA GLY A 134 4.78 -7.94 -12.10
C GLY A 134 6.17 -7.46 -12.51
N GLY A 135 7.21 -8.27 -12.30
CA GLY A 135 8.58 -7.98 -12.70
C GLY A 135 8.91 -8.52 -14.09
N SER A 136 9.94 -7.97 -14.72
CA SER A 136 10.48 -8.45 -16.00
C SER A 136 11.99 -8.61 -15.88
N GLY A 137 12.58 -9.55 -16.60
CA GLY A 137 13.99 -9.88 -16.38
C GLY A 137 14.54 -11.03 -17.20
N TRP A 138 15.84 -11.24 -17.04
CA TRP A 138 16.57 -12.35 -17.65
C TRP A 138 16.52 -13.58 -16.74
N ILE A 139 16.17 -14.74 -17.30
CA ILE A 139 16.36 -16.03 -16.62
C ILE A 139 17.83 -16.41 -16.75
N VAL A 140 18.53 -16.57 -15.63
CA VAL A 140 19.94 -16.95 -15.54
C VAL A 140 20.04 -18.30 -14.85
N GLU A 141 20.70 -19.25 -15.49
CA GLU A 141 21.05 -20.53 -14.87
C GLU A 141 22.35 -20.40 -14.09
N LEU A 142 22.33 -20.85 -12.84
CA LEU A 142 23.48 -20.91 -11.95
C LEU A 142 24.27 -22.22 -12.18
N PRO A 143 25.54 -22.29 -11.73
CA PRO A 143 26.38 -23.48 -11.94
C PRO A 143 25.83 -24.79 -11.35
N ASP A 144 24.92 -24.70 -10.37
CA ASP A 144 24.24 -25.84 -9.74
C ASP A 144 22.98 -26.29 -10.51
N GLY A 145 22.67 -25.66 -11.64
CA GLY A 145 21.49 -25.92 -12.46
C GLY A 145 20.21 -25.22 -11.98
N SER A 146 20.27 -24.43 -10.90
CA SER A 146 19.13 -23.62 -10.46
C SER A 146 18.95 -22.37 -11.33
N GLU A 147 17.73 -21.85 -11.40
CA GLU A 147 17.41 -20.66 -12.21
C GLU A 147 17.01 -19.49 -11.31
N ILE A 148 17.54 -18.30 -11.64
CA ILE A 148 17.17 -17.04 -11.00
C ILE A 148 16.70 -16.03 -12.05
N THR A 149 15.82 -15.12 -11.65
CA THR A 149 15.43 -13.98 -12.47
C THR A 149 16.28 -12.77 -12.10
N TYR A 150 17.07 -12.29 -13.06
CA TYR A 150 17.73 -11.00 -12.99
C TYR A 150 16.79 -9.91 -13.52
N TYR A 151 16.13 -9.21 -12.61
CA TYR A 151 15.13 -8.19 -12.95
C TYR A 151 15.75 -6.97 -13.65
N VAL A 152 15.05 -6.46 -14.65
CA VAL A 152 15.37 -5.21 -15.36
C VAL A 152 14.13 -4.35 -15.48
N ASP A 153 14.31 -3.04 -15.43
CA ASP A 153 13.22 -2.10 -15.71
C ASP A 153 12.96 -2.07 -17.21
N LEU A 154 11.74 -2.42 -17.62
CA LEU A 154 11.32 -2.30 -19.01
C LEU A 154 11.00 -0.82 -19.32
N PRO A 155 11.57 -0.24 -20.37
CA PRO A 155 11.16 1.09 -20.80
C PRO A 155 9.71 1.07 -21.29
N LYS A 156 8.98 2.16 -21.00
CA LYS A 156 7.56 2.34 -21.38
C LYS A 156 7.28 2.20 -22.88
N THR A 157 8.32 2.28 -23.71
CA THR A 157 8.22 2.06 -25.16
C THR A 157 7.91 0.61 -25.54
N ILE A 158 8.26 -0.36 -24.69
CA ILE A 158 8.00 -1.80 -24.92
C ILE A 158 6.61 -2.20 -24.44
N GLY A 159 6.13 -1.54 -23.40
CA GLY A 159 4.84 -1.79 -22.80
C GLY A 159 4.73 -1.14 -21.43
N ASP A 160 3.50 -0.98 -20.97
CA ASP A 160 3.20 -0.57 -19.61
C ASP A 160 2.50 -1.73 -18.92
N PHE A 161 3.10 -2.19 -17.83
CA PHE A 161 2.58 -3.30 -17.03
C PHE A 161 2.33 -2.81 -15.62
N LYS A 162 1.11 -3.05 -15.13
CA LYS A 162 0.69 -2.73 -13.78
C LYS A 162 0.25 -3.99 -13.07
N LEU A 163 0.60 -4.05 -11.78
CA LEU A 163 0.02 -5.04 -10.89
C LEU A 163 -1.44 -4.67 -10.65
N VAL A 164 -2.36 -5.61 -10.83
CA VAL A 164 -3.78 -5.45 -10.56
C VAL A 164 -4.23 -6.54 -9.59
N PHE A 165 -5.32 -6.32 -8.86
CA PHE A 165 -5.92 -7.41 -8.10
C PHE A 165 -6.59 -8.41 -9.05
N SER A 166 -6.40 -9.71 -8.80
CA SER A 166 -7.14 -10.76 -9.50
C SER A 166 -8.30 -11.25 -8.63
N ASN A 167 -9.29 -11.88 -9.26
CA ASN A 167 -10.49 -12.40 -8.60
C ASN A 167 -11.27 -11.37 -7.75
N ILE A 168 -11.32 -10.13 -8.24
CA ILE A 168 -12.10 -9.06 -7.62
C ILE A 168 -13.60 -9.42 -7.65
N PRO A 169 -14.31 -9.37 -6.51
CA PRO A 169 -15.76 -9.55 -6.46
C PRO A 169 -16.49 -8.57 -7.38
N GLU A 170 -17.56 -9.02 -8.04
CA GLU A 170 -18.27 -8.24 -9.08
C GLU A 170 -18.67 -6.83 -8.61
N LYS A 171 -19.12 -6.70 -7.36
CA LYS A 171 -19.49 -5.42 -6.72
C LYS A 171 -18.38 -4.37 -6.67
N PHE A 172 -17.11 -4.77 -6.81
CA PHE A 172 -15.97 -3.86 -6.79
C PHE A 172 -15.32 -3.69 -8.17
N LYS A 173 -15.57 -4.58 -9.14
CA LYS A 173 -14.86 -4.58 -10.42
C LYS A 173 -14.88 -3.23 -11.15
N SER A 174 -16.03 -2.55 -11.19
CA SER A 174 -16.15 -1.24 -11.84
C SER A 174 -15.33 -0.14 -11.18
N ALA A 175 -15.06 -0.24 -9.88
CA ALA A 175 -14.36 0.77 -9.11
C ALA A 175 -12.84 0.52 -9.02
N ILE A 176 -12.40 -0.75 -9.08
CA ILE A 176 -11.00 -1.12 -8.82
C ILE A 176 -10.36 -2.03 -9.87
N GLY A 177 -11.13 -2.58 -10.83
CA GLY A 177 -10.66 -3.65 -11.73
C GLY A 177 -9.52 -3.25 -12.67
N GLU A 178 -9.48 -2.00 -13.09
CA GLU A 178 -8.45 -1.50 -14.02
C GLU A 178 -7.37 -0.66 -13.32
N THR A 179 -7.54 -0.34 -12.04
CA THR A 179 -6.61 0.51 -11.30
C THR A 179 -5.45 -0.33 -10.78
N SER A 180 -4.24 0.22 -10.84
CA SER A 180 -3.07 -0.49 -10.30
C SER A 180 -3.19 -0.67 -8.78
N VAL A 181 -2.63 -1.77 -8.27
CA VAL A 181 -2.58 -2.06 -6.84
C VAL A 181 -1.86 -0.94 -6.08
N GLU A 182 -0.79 -0.40 -6.65
CA GLU A 182 -0.04 0.71 -6.07
C GLU A 182 -0.92 1.94 -5.87
N LYS A 183 -1.72 2.30 -6.89
CA LYS A 183 -2.59 3.48 -6.84
C LYS A 183 -3.72 3.29 -5.83
N LEU A 184 -4.35 2.10 -5.83
CA LEU A 184 -5.37 1.76 -4.85
C LEU A 184 -4.83 1.79 -3.41
N ALA A 185 -3.61 1.30 -3.21
CA ALA A 185 -2.93 1.32 -1.92
C ALA A 185 -2.58 2.75 -1.47
N GLU A 186 -2.13 3.61 -2.37
CA GLU A 186 -1.93 5.04 -2.10
C GLU A 186 -3.22 5.72 -1.65
N ASP A 187 -4.31 5.53 -2.40
CA ASP A 187 -5.60 6.14 -2.09
C ASP A 187 -6.14 5.64 -0.74
N TYR A 188 -5.99 4.33 -0.48
CA TYR A 188 -6.32 3.72 0.81
C TYR A 188 -5.55 4.35 1.98
N LEU A 189 -4.21 4.44 1.88
CA LEU A 189 -3.38 5.02 2.94
C LEU A 189 -3.63 6.53 3.11
N LYS A 190 -3.90 7.24 2.01
CA LYS A 190 -4.26 8.66 2.05
C LYS A 190 -5.53 8.89 2.87
N SER A 191 -6.59 8.12 2.62
CA SER A 191 -7.83 8.22 3.42
C SER A 191 -7.58 7.91 4.90
N LEU A 192 -6.73 6.92 5.23
CA LEU A 192 -6.36 6.65 6.62
C LEU A 192 -5.59 7.80 7.26
N ALA A 193 -4.66 8.43 6.52
CA ALA A 193 -3.89 9.58 6.99
C ALA A 193 -4.80 10.80 7.28
N GLU A 194 -5.77 11.05 6.41
CA GLU A 194 -6.75 12.14 6.57
C GLU A 194 -7.61 11.95 7.82
N ILE A 195 -7.98 10.70 8.15
CA ILE A 195 -8.70 10.40 9.40
C ILE A 195 -7.84 10.74 10.62
N ILE A 196 -6.55 10.37 10.62
CA ILE A 196 -5.65 10.70 11.74
C ILE A 196 -5.45 12.23 11.83
N ASP A 197 -5.31 12.92 10.70
CA ASP A 197 -5.15 14.38 10.66
C ASP A 197 -6.38 15.11 11.23
N SER A 198 -7.57 14.64 10.84
CA SER A 198 -8.85 15.10 11.38
C SER A 198 -8.93 14.83 12.89
N CYS A 199 -8.54 13.62 13.32
CA CYS A 199 -8.53 13.23 14.73
C CYS A 199 -7.64 14.14 15.57
N ARG A 200 -6.43 14.44 15.07
CA ARG A 200 -5.44 15.27 15.77
C ARG A 200 -5.89 16.72 15.90
N SER A 201 -6.48 17.25 14.83
CA SER A 201 -7.05 18.59 14.82
C SER A 201 -8.25 18.69 15.78
N ASN A 202 -9.15 17.70 15.73
CA ASN A 202 -10.39 17.72 16.52
C ASN A 202 -10.15 17.56 18.03
N PHE A 203 -9.26 16.66 18.44
CA PHE A 203 -9.09 16.33 19.87
C PHE A 203 -7.84 16.90 20.51
N LEU A 204 -6.86 17.40 19.77
CA LEU A 204 -5.64 17.96 20.37
C LEU A 204 -5.35 19.40 19.97
N ASP A 205 -6.12 19.97 19.02
CA ASP A 205 -5.85 21.28 18.40
C ASP A 205 -4.38 21.42 17.94
N ARG A 206 -3.83 20.30 17.48
CA ARG A 206 -2.44 20.18 17.03
C ARG A 206 -2.47 19.61 15.62
N PRO A 207 -2.50 20.42 14.56
CA PRO A 207 -2.50 19.92 13.19
C PRO A 207 -1.17 19.22 12.87
N VAL A 208 -1.19 18.10 12.15
CA VAL A 208 0.04 17.36 11.80
C VAL A 208 1.02 18.26 11.04
N GLN A 209 2.31 18.07 11.26
CA GLN A 209 3.33 18.80 10.50
C GLN A 209 3.50 18.16 9.13
N LYS A 210 3.54 19.01 8.10
CA LYS A 210 3.75 18.60 6.70
C LYS A 210 4.83 19.46 6.06
N ILE A 211 5.61 18.87 5.15
CA ILE A 211 6.48 19.60 4.21
C ILE A 211 5.85 19.46 2.83
N GLY A 212 5.27 20.54 2.32
CA GLY A 212 4.40 20.48 1.14
C GLY A 212 3.21 19.56 1.39
N SER A 213 3.05 18.53 0.56
CA SER A 213 2.02 17.48 0.71
C SER A 213 2.46 16.29 1.57
N ILE A 214 3.73 16.23 1.99
CA ILE A 214 4.30 15.07 2.69
C ILE A 214 4.07 15.20 4.19
N ARG A 215 3.38 14.21 4.77
CA ARG A 215 3.22 14.06 6.23
C ARG A 215 4.58 13.73 6.85
N LEU A 216 4.98 14.47 7.87
CA LEU A 216 6.18 14.11 8.61
C LEU A 216 5.89 12.93 9.55
N PRO A 217 6.82 11.96 9.65
CA PRO A 217 6.77 10.93 10.68
C PRO A 217 6.65 11.53 12.09
N PRO A 218 5.99 10.84 13.03
CA PRO A 218 5.71 11.37 14.38
C PRO A 218 6.97 11.73 15.18
N TYR A 219 8.12 11.11 14.85
CA TYR A 219 9.41 11.38 15.49
C TYR A 219 10.16 12.60 14.92
N LEU A 220 9.76 13.13 13.76
CA LEU A 220 10.34 14.33 13.18
C LEU A 220 9.54 15.56 13.60
N ARG A 221 10.23 16.59 14.08
CA ARG A 221 9.66 17.91 14.34
C ARG A 221 10.40 18.97 13.55
N VAL A 222 9.66 19.83 12.85
CA VAL A 222 10.20 21.06 12.27
C VAL A 222 10.47 22.03 13.42
N ILE A 223 11.75 22.25 13.70
CA ILE A 223 12.18 23.36 14.57
C ILE A 223 12.15 24.61 13.68
N LYS A 224 11.32 25.59 14.05
CA LYS A 224 11.33 26.92 13.44
C LYS A 224 12.39 27.79 14.08
#